data_AF-A0A2S6ZE61-F1
#
_entry.id   AF-A0A2S6ZE61-F1
#
_cell.length_a   1.000
_cell.length_b   1.000
_cell.length_c   1.000
_cell.angle_alpha   90.00
_cell.angle_beta   90.00
_cell.angle_gamma   90.00
#
_symmetry.space_group_name_H-M   'P 1'
#
loop_
_entity.id
_entity.type
_entity.pdbx_description
1 polymer ?
#
loop_
_entity_poly.entity_id
_entity_poly.type
_entity_poly.pdbx_seq_one_letter_code
_entity_poly.pdbx_strand_id
1 'polypeptide(L)'
;MEIIQKYSSLAAPAMDDAGKAGRNAAAAPLDAAGEGMGAAGKTRFEATRDWHDALAKRRDAHLAVRNQVEKALGRAAGGVDDRHLGALCESLAGAALSQRLDQPREQAARGELANLSSRNIRSGENPADDLADAWKILADAIEASENGDLNDQATALDRYTKLYQSLSDILAKLGTWVRADDDNYMRVDFGSLKSALQNLLNEYRNPTQDQVIAGAPSGGITEKEAKAICDRLKLDPGQCCHRNTDGTYCVIPDMSQVEKMIEALPSGGNNEKISIASYNAWKAGFDSQMSRVEDALQTRGQRYSNCYSRFENFYKTVSAIIDSMANMARQCLQF
;
A
#
# COMPACT_ATOMS: atom_id res chain seq x y z
N MET A 1 6.84 32.77 -17.71
CA MET A 1 5.58 32.06 -17.38
C MET A 1 5.12 31.41 -18.66
N GLU A 2 4.96 30.07 -18.65
CA GLU A 2 4.40 29.20 -19.72
C GLU A 2 5.30 27.97 -20.02
N ILE A 3 5.51 27.10 -19.02
CA ILE A 3 5.82 25.66 -19.24
C ILE A 3 5.21 24.82 -18.09
N ILE A 4 3.94 25.06 -17.72
CA ILE A 4 3.20 24.18 -16.78
C ILE A 4 1.73 24.01 -17.24
N GLN A 5 1.49 23.82 -18.53
CA GLN A 5 0.11 23.64 -19.03
C GLN A 5 -0.04 22.65 -20.19
N LYS A 6 0.82 21.63 -20.27
CA LYS A 6 0.73 20.58 -21.31
C LYS A 6 0.46 19.15 -20.82
N TYR A 7 0.31 18.94 -19.51
CA TYR A 7 0.05 17.61 -18.93
C TYR A 7 -1.37 17.41 -18.39
N SER A 8 -2.32 18.32 -18.68
CA SER A 8 -3.68 18.26 -18.12
C SER A 8 -4.78 17.81 -19.09
N SER A 9 -4.45 17.34 -20.30
CA SER A 9 -5.47 16.96 -21.29
C SER A 9 -5.04 15.78 -22.18
N LEU A 10 -4.94 14.59 -21.60
CA LEU A 10 -5.18 13.35 -22.34
C LEU A 10 -6.17 12.52 -21.53
N ALA A 11 -7.43 12.89 -21.70
CA ALA A 11 -8.57 12.06 -21.36
C ALA A 11 -8.49 10.74 -22.14
N ALA A 12 -8.93 9.67 -21.49
CA ALA A 12 -8.95 8.31 -22.00
C ALA A 12 -9.62 8.19 -23.38
N PRO A 13 -9.05 7.45 -24.33
CA PRO A 13 -9.83 6.87 -25.40
C PRO A 13 -10.51 5.59 -24.90
N ALA A 14 -11.74 5.38 -25.38
CA ALA A 14 -12.63 4.29 -25.03
C ALA A 14 -11.96 2.91 -25.06
N MET A 15 -12.06 2.20 -23.93
CA MET A 15 -11.83 0.76 -23.83
C MET A 15 -12.92 0.03 -24.62
N ASP A 16 -12.56 -0.63 -25.72
CA ASP A 16 -13.25 -1.89 -26.06
C ASP A 16 -12.42 -2.87 -26.91
N ASP A 17 -11.44 -2.44 -27.71
CA ASP A 17 -10.69 -3.38 -28.59
C ASP A 17 -9.28 -3.77 -28.13
N ALA A 18 -8.65 -3.05 -27.19
CA ALA A 18 -7.31 -3.40 -26.69
C ALA A 18 -7.31 -4.61 -25.72
N GLY A 19 -8.49 -4.99 -25.18
CA GLY A 19 -8.64 -6.06 -24.19
C GLY A 19 -8.42 -7.48 -24.72
N LYS A 20 -8.41 -7.67 -26.06
CA LYS A 20 -8.19 -8.98 -26.68
C LYS A 20 -6.72 -9.26 -27.03
N ALA A 21 -5.91 -8.24 -27.28
CA ALA A 21 -4.48 -8.42 -27.61
C ALA A 21 -3.61 -8.73 -26.37
N GLY A 22 -4.00 -8.27 -25.19
CA GLY A 22 -3.24 -8.46 -23.95
C GLY A 22 -3.32 -9.87 -23.33
N ARG A 23 -4.16 -10.77 -23.84
CA ARG A 23 -4.33 -12.14 -23.27
C ARG A 23 -3.37 -13.17 -23.84
N ASN A 24 -2.64 -12.87 -24.92
CA ASN A 24 -1.80 -13.84 -25.64
C ASN A 24 -0.30 -13.51 -25.65
N ALA A 25 0.16 -12.48 -24.93
CA ALA A 25 1.59 -12.23 -24.77
C ALA A 25 2.18 -13.18 -23.71
N ALA A 26 2.29 -14.47 -24.06
CA ALA A 26 3.26 -15.34 -23.41
C ALA A 26 4.63 -14.70 -23.62
N ALA A 27 5.31 -14.36 -22.53
CA ALA A 27 6.67 -13.83 -22.54
C ALA A 27 7.55 -14.70 -23.44
N ALA A 28 7.94 -14.17 -24.61
CA ALA A 28 8.97 -14.80 -25.41
C ALA A 28 10.30 -14.68 -24.65
N PRO A 29 11.16 -15.72 -24.62
CA PRO A 29 12.41 -15.65 -23.87
C PRO A 29 13.28 -14.53 -24.42
N LEU A 30 13.65 -13.58 -23.56
CA LEU A 30 14.62 -12.51 -23.85
C LEU A 30 16.01 -13.08 -24.20
N ASP A 31 16.26 -14.36 -23.94
CA ASP A 31 17.54 -15.05 -24.06
C ASP A 31 18.19 -14.97 -25.45
N ALA A 32 17.39 -14.91 -26.53
CA ALA A 32 17.91 -14.90 -27.91
C ALA A 32 18.32 -13.51 -28.44
N ALA A 33 17.94 -12.41 -27.77
CA ALA A 33 18.16 -11.05 -28.28
C ALA A 33 19.54 -10.45 -27.93
N GLY A 34 20.28 -11.08 -27.01
CA GLY A 34 21.63 -10.64 -26.60
C GLY A 34 22.77 -11.20 -27.47
N GLU A 35 22.52 -12.25 -28.25
CA GLU A 35 23.53 -12.89 -29.10
C GLU A 35 23.75 -12.07 -30.38
N GLY A 36 24.79 -11.24 -30.37
CA GLY A 36 25.17 -10.36 -31.50
C GLY A 36 25.32 -8.88 -31.15
N MET A 37 24.93 -8.49 -29.93
CA MET A 37 25.19 -7.15 -29.40
C MET A 37 26.65 -7.00 -28.93
N GLY A 38 27.26 -5.84 -29.20
CA GLY A 38 28.52 -5.45 -28.55
C GLY A 38 28.39 -5.43 -27.03
N ALA A 39 29.51 -5.47 -26.30
CA ALA A 39 29.52 -5.62 -24.83
C ALA A 39 28.58 -4.63 -24.10
N ALA A 40 28.53 -3.37 -24.54
CA ALA A 40 27.66 -2.36 -23.95
C ALA A 40 26.15 -2.55 -24.24
N GLY A 41 25.78 -3.23 -25.33
CA GLY A 41 24.40 -3.60 -25.63
C GLY A 41 23.93 -4.78 -24.79
N LYS A 42 24.80 -5.78 -24.62
CA LYS A 42 24.54 -6.94 -23.75
C LYS A 42 24.29 -6.53 -22.30
N THR A 43 25.14 -5.66 -21.74
CA THR A 43 24.97 -5.15 -20.37
C THR A 43 23.66 -4.37 -20.19
N ARG A 44 23.27 -3.53 -21.16
CA ARG A 44 21.98 -2.81 -21.13
C ARG A 44 20.80 -3.77 -21.11
N PHE A 45 20.84 -4.79 -21.97
CA PHE A 45 19.76 -5.75 -22.10
C PHE A 45 19.59 -6.62 -20.83
N GLU A 46 20.70 -7.07 -20.23
CA GLU A 46 20.68 -7.79 -18.96
C GLU A 46 20.12 -6.94 -17.82
N ALA A 47 20.51 -5.66 -17.72
CA ALA A 47 19.98 -4.74 -16.72
C ALA A 47 18.48 -4.49 -16.89
N THR A 48 18.01 -4.31 -18.13
CA THR A 48 16.57 -4.17 -18.42
C THR A 48 15.77 -5.40 -18.04
N ARG A 49 16.28 -6.59 -18.38
CA ARG A 49 15.65 -7.85 -17.98
C ARG A 49 15.55 -7.97 -16.47
N ASP A 50 16.64 -7.70 -15.77
CA ASP A 50 16.69 -7.81 -14.31
C ASP A 50 15.72 -6.85 -13.62
N TRP A 51 15.60 -5.63 -14.14
CA TRP A 51 14.62 -4.65 -13.66
C TRP A 51 13.18 -5.10 -13.95
N HIS A 52 12.91 -5.58 -15.17
CA HIS A 52 11.58 -6.08 -15.57
C HIS A 52 11.12 -7.26 -14.71
N ASP A 53 11.99 -8.24 -14.47
CA ASP A 53 11.72 -9.38 -13.60
C ASP A 53 11.38 -8.92 -12.17
N ALA A 54 12.15 -7.97 -11.63
CA ALA A 54 11.91 -7.43 -10.30
C ALA A 54 10.55 -6.72 -10.21
N LEU A 55 10.20 -5.91 -11.22
CA LEU A 55 8.89 -5.26 -11.30
C LEU A 55 7.74 -6.27 -11.45
N ALA A 56 7.95 -7.34 -12.22
CA ALA A 56 6.94 -8.38 -12.43
C ALA A 56 6.61 -9.12 -11.13
N LYS A 57 7.63 -9.50 -10.35
CA LYS A 57 7.44 -10.10 -9.02
C LYS A 57 6.70 -9.17 -8.07
N ARG A 58 7.09 -7.89 -8.03
CA ARG A 58 6.42 -6.87 -7.21
C ARG A 58 4.95 -6.73 -7.62
N ARG A 59 4.66 -6.67 -8.92
CA ARG A 59 3.29 -6.66 -9.45
C ARG A 59 2.50 -7.86 -8.96
N ASP A 60 3.04 -9.06 -9.08
CA ASP A 60 2.32 -10.28 -8.72
C ASP A 60 2.03 -10.36 -7.22
N ALA A 61 2.98 -9.93 -6.38
CA ALA A 61 2.78 -9.85 -4.95
C ALA A 61 1.65 -8.84 -4.59
N HIS A 62 1.64 -7.66 -5.23
CA HIS A 62 0.60 -6.66 -4.99
C HIS A 62 -0.76 -7.00 -5.63
N LEU A 63 -0.78 -7.81 -6.69
CA LEU A 63 -2.00 -8.37 -7.26
C LEU A 63 -2.68 -9.30 -6.25
N ALA A 64 -1.90 -10.13 -5.55
CA ALA A 64 -2.42 -10.97 -4.49
C ALA A 64 -3.08 -10.14 -3.38
N VAL A 65 -2.44 -9.05 -2.95
CA VAL A 65 -3.03 -8.10 -1.99
C VAL A 65 -4.33 -7.49 -2.52
N ARG A 66 -4.35 -6.99 -3.76
CA ARG A 66 -5.55 -6.41 -4.37
C ARG A 66 -6.72 -7.39 -4.34
N ASN A 67 -6.48 -8.65 -4.69
CA ASN A 67 -7.51 -9.68 -4.66
C ASN A 67 -8.05 -9.93 -3.25
N GLN A 68 -7.21 -9.82 -2.22
CA GLN A 68 -7.66 -9.93 -0.83
C GLN A 68 -8.37 -8.67 -0.34
N VAL A 69 -7.97 -7.48 -0.79
CA VAL A 69 -8.69 -6.23 -0.53
C VAL A 69 -10.11 -6.30 -1.06
N GLU A 70 -10.30 -6.80 -2.29
CA GLU A 70 -11.64 -6.94 -2.88
C GLU A 70 -12.52 -7.93 -2.09
N LYS A 71 -11.94 -8.97 -1.49
CA LYS A 71 -12.67 -9.94 -0.67
C LYS A 71 -12.98 -9.42 0.73
N ALA A 72 -12.00 -8.80 1.38
CA ALA A 72 -12.09 -8.38 2.78
C ALA A 72 -12.80 -7.04 2.96
N LEU A 73 -12.63 -6.12 2.00
CA LEU A 73 -13.10 -4.73 2.07
C LEU A 73 -14.08 -4.38 0.94
N GLY A 74 -14.51 -5.37 0.16
CA GLY A 74 -15.38 -5.17 -0.99
C GLY A 74 -16.80 -4.74 -0.61
N ARG A 75 -17.30 -3.69 -1.28
CA ARG A 75 -18.63 -3.10 -1.05
C ARG A 75 -19.82 -4.06 -1.18
N ALA A 76 -19.65 -5.22 -1.81
CA ALA A 76 -20.73 -6.19 -2.00
C ALA A 76 -21.26 -6.77 -0.67
N ALA A 77 -20.47 -6.73 0.41
CA ALA A 77 -20.83 -7.28 1.72
C ALA A 77 -21.44 -6.26 2.70
N GLY A 78 -21.47 -4.96 2.36
CA GLY A 78 -21.98 -3.93 3.27
C GLY A 78 -21.11 -3.68 4.50
N GLY A 79 -19.85 -4.11 4.48
CA GLY A 79 -18.89 -3.91 5.56
C GLY A 79 -17.56 -4.66 5.34
N VAL A 80 -16.72 -4.73 6.37
CA VAL A 80 -15.49 -5.53 6.40
C VAL A 80 -15.79 -6.99 6.73
N ASP A 81 -15.26 -7.93 5.94
CA ASP A 81 -15.37 -9.37 6.21
C ASP A 81 -14.16 -9.88 7.01
N ASP A 82 -14.34 -10.00 8.32
CA ASP A 82 -13.32 -10.47 9.27
C ASP A 82 -12.66 -11.79 8.87
N ARG A 83 -13.38 -12.68 8.18
CA ARG A 83 -12.86 -13.99 7.74
C ARG A 83 -11.76 -13.87 6.71
N HIS A 84 -11.69 -12.75 5.99
CA HIS A 84 -10.70 -12.49 4.95
C HIS A 84 -9.58 -11.56 5.41
N LEU A 85 -9.67 -10.94 6.58
CA LEU A 85 -8.63 -10.04 7.09
C LEU A 85 -7.29 -10.74 7.34
N GLY A 86 -7.31 -11.99 7.83
CA GLY A 86 -6.09 -12.79 8.02
C GLY A 86 -5.33 -13.00 6.70
N ALA A 87 -6.04 -13.42 5.65
CA ALA A 87 -5.46 -13.60 4.32
C ALA A 87 -4.98 -12.27 3.70
N LEU A 88 -5.66 -11.16 3.99
CA LEU A 88 -5.21 -9.83 3.60
C LEU A 88 -3.86 -9.48 4.27
N CYS A 89 -3.74 -9.63 5.60
CA CYS A 89 -2.49 -9.41 6.32
C CYS A 89 -1.34 -10.29 5.80
N GLU A 90 -1.60 -11.57 5.54
CA GLU A 90 -0.60 -12.48 4.96
C GLU A 90 -0.12 -12.00 3.58
N SER A 91 -1.05 -11.57 2.72
CA SER A 91 -0.71 -11.04 1.40
C SER A 91 0.11 -9.74 1.48
N LEU A 92 -0.22 -8.87 2.44
CA LEU A 92 0.51 -7.61 2.68
C LEU A 92 1.93 -7.87 3.19
N ALA A 93 2.09 -8.83 4.11
CA ALA A 93 3.40 -9.28 4.56
C ALA A 93 4.23 -9.89 3.41
N GLY A 94 3.59 -10.69 2.54
CA GLY A 94 4.20 -11.24 1.34
C GLY A 94 4.69 -10.17 0.37
N ALA A 95 3.88 -9.13 0.12
CA ALA A 95 4.27 -7.99 -0.71
C ALA A 95 5.43 -7.20 -0.11
N ALA A 96 5.42 -6.94 1.21
CA ALA A 96 6.51 -6.27 1.90
C ALA A 96 7.82 -7.08 1.83
N LEU A 97 7.74 -8.42 1.94
CA LEU A 97 8.90 -9.30 1.81
C LEU A 97 9.44 -9.31 0.37
N SER A 98 8.57 -9.46 -0.63
CA SER A 98 8.97 -9.39 -2.05
C SER A 98 9.68 -8.08 -2.35
N GLN A 99 9.14 -6.95 -1.87
CA GLN A 99 9.81 -5.67 -1.98
C GLN A 99 11.20 -5.70 -1.37
N ARG A 100 11.36 -6.14 -0.12
CA ARG A 100 12.68 -6.15 0.55
C ARG A 100 13.73 -6.98 -0.20
N LEU A 101 13.30 -8.09 -0.81
CA LEU A 101 14.17 -8.99 -1.56
C LEU A 101 14.54 -8.43 -2.94
N ASP A 102 13.58 -7.85 -3.67
CA ASP A 102 13.79 -7.41 -5.05
C ASP A 102 14.22 -5.93 -5.16
N GLN A 103 14.04 -5.11 -4.11
CA GLN A 103 14.40 -3.68 -4.11
C GLN A 103 15.89 -3.41 -4.40
N PRO A 104 16.87 -4.15 -3.84
CA PRO A 104 18.27 -3.96 -4.20
C PRO A 104 18.55 -4.26 -5.68
N ARG A 105 17.92 -5.30 -6.23
CA ARG A 105 18.04 -5.66 -7.66
C ARG A 105 17.42 -4.58 -8.53
N GLU A 106 16.25 -4.07 -8.16
CA GLU A 106 15.59 -2.95 -8.84
C GLU A 106 16.50 -1.70 -8.84
N GLN A 107 17.05 -1.31 -7.68
CA GLN A 107 17.93 -0.16 -7.56
C GLN A 107 19.22 -0.30 -8.36
N ALA A 108 19.86 -1.48 -8.32
CA ALA A 108 21.07 -1.76 -9.09
C ALA A 108 20.81 -1.65 -10.60
N ALA A 109 19.74 -2.28 -11.08
CA ALA A 109 19.37 -2.24 -12.50
C ALA A 109 19.01 -0.81 -12.94
N ARG A 110 18.28 -0.04 -12.12
CA ARG A 110 17.99 1.37 -12.38
C ARG A 110 19.26 2.21 -12.47
N GLY A 111 20.21 2.01 -11.54
CA GLY A 111 21.48 2.72 -11.53
C GLY A 111 22.31 2.42 -12.79
N GLU A 112 22.35 1.15 -13.20
CA GLU A 112 23.08 0.74 -14.40
C GLU A 112 22.46 1.35 -15.67
N LEU A 113 21.14 1.33 -15.78
CA LEU A 113 20.41 1.92 -16.90
C LEU A 113 20.61 3.45 -16.98
N ALA A 114 20.54 4.16 -15.86
CA ALA A 114 20.80 5.60 -15.81
C ALA A 114 22.24 5.97 -16.23
N ASN A 115 23.22 5.17 -15.79
CA ASN A 115 24.63 5.34 -16.15
C ASN A 115 24.91 5.09 -17.63
N LEU A 116 24.18 4.15 -18.25
CA LEU A 116 24.33 3.80 -19.67
C LEU A 116 23.65 4.83 -20.57
N SER A 117 22.48 5.35 -20.20
CA SER A 117 21.81 6.45 -20.90
C SER A 117 22.66 7.73 -20.91
N SER A 118 23.32 8.05 -19.79
CA SER A 118 24.21 9.22 -19.68
C SER A 118 25.48 9.13 -20.52
N ARG A 119 25.98 7.92 -20.81
CA ARG A 119 27.17 7.69 -21.65
C ARG A 119 26.88 7.92 -23.14
N ASN A 120 25.70 7.50 -23.61
CA ASN A 120 25.28 7.64 -25.02
C ASN A 120 25.22 9.11 -25.48
N ILE A 121 24.77 10.01 -24.61
CA ILE A 121 24.63 11.46 -24.92
C ILE A 121 26.00 12.12 -25.17
N ARG A 122 27.11 11.59 -24.63
CA ARG A 122 28.44 12.18 -24.75
C ARG A 122 29.23 11.71 -25.98
N SER A 123 28.80 10.65 -26.66
CA SER A 123 29.60 9.99 -27.70
C SER A 123 29.38 10.50 -29.13
N GLY A 124 28.32 11.26 -29.40
CA GLY A 124 28.10 11.90 -30.70
C GLY A 124 27.96 10.95 -31.92
N GLU A 125 27.62 9.67 -31.71
CA GLU A 125 27.28 8.75 -32.80
C GLU A 125 25.83 8.95 -33.25
N ASN A 126 25.60 9.03 -34.56
CA ASN A 126 24.32 9.29 -35.24
C ASN A 126 24.02 8.11 -36.21
N PRO A 127 22.77 7.72 -36.50
CA PRO A 127 21.73 7.23 -35.60
C PRO A 127 21.23 5.81 -35.96
N ALA A 128 20.88 5.03 -34.95
CA ALA A 128 19.69 4.18 -35.02
C ALA A 128 18.69 4.82 -34.05
N ASP A 129 18.03 5.89 -34.52
CA ASP A 129 17.24 6.82 -33.69
C ASP A 129 16.19 6.08 -32.86
N ASP A 130 15.56 5.03 -33.41
CA ASP A 130 14.49 4.30 -32.74
C ASP A 130 14.92 3.52 -31.49
N LEU A 131 16.11 2.89 -31.49
CA LEU A 131 16.57 2.10 -30.34
C LEU A 131 17.11 3.00 -29.23
N ALA A 132 17.85 4.06 -29.58
CA ALA A 132 18.33 5.04 -28.61
C ALA A 132 17.18 5.82 -27.96
N ASP A 133 16.16 6.17 -28.73
CA ASP A 133 14.94 6.79 -28.20
C ASP A 133 14.13 5.82 -27.33
N ALA A 134 14.04 4.53 -27.69
CA ALA A 134 13.40 3.53 -26.84
C ALA A 134 14.13 3.35 -25.49
N TRP A 135 15.47 3.36 -25.49
CA TRP A 135 16.27 3.36 -24.25
C TRP A 135 16.03 4.61 -23.39
N LYS A 136 15.87 5.76 -24.03
CA LYS A 136 15.55 7.02 -23.34
C LYS A 136 14.15 6.98 -22.73
N ILE A 137 13.14 6.54 -23.48
CA ILE A 137 11.76 6.38 -22.97
C ILE A 137 11.72 5.40 -21.78
N LEU A 138 12.49 4.31 -21.85
CA LEU A 138 12.63 3.38 -20.73
C LEU A 138 13.28 4.05 -19.51
N ALA A 139 14.32 4.85 -19.71
CA ALA A 139 14.97 5.60 -18.64
C ALA A 139 14.04 6.66 -18.01
N ASP A 140 13.27 7.37 -18.82
CA ASP A 140 12.28 8.34 -18.37
C ASP A 140 11.16 7.63 -17.57
N ALA A 141 10.72 6.44 -18.02
CA ALA A 141 9.77 5.61 -17.28
C ALA A 141 10.36 5.13 -15.94
N ILE A 142 11.63 4.73 -15.91
CA ILE A 142 12.34 4.38 -14.67
C ILE A 142 12.38 5.57 -13.71
N GLU A 143 12.67 6.77 -14.19
CA GLU A 143 12.70 7.99 -13.39
C GLU A 143 11.30 8.36 -12.88
N ALA A 144 10.28 8.16 -13.72
CA ALA A 144 8.86 8.38 -13.40
C ALA A 144 8.22 7.26 -12.57
N SER A 145 8.93 6.15 -12.28
CA SER A 145 8.38 5.05 -11.49
C SER A 145 7.90 5.56 -10.12
N GLU A 146 6.74 5.06 -9.67
CA GLU A 146 6.11 5.51 -8.41
C GLU A 146 7.09 5.29 -7.24
N ASN A 147 7.72 6.37 -6.78
CA ASN A 147 8.59 6.41 -5.60
C ASN A 147 7.78 5.98 -4.36
N GLY A 148 7.86 4.70 -3.98
CA GLY A 148 7.40 4.18 -2.68
C GLY A 148 5.90 4.22 -2.40
N ASP A 149 5.08 4.97 -3.15
CA ASP A 149 3.68 5.23 -2.83
C ASP A 149 2.83 3.96 -2.70
N LEU A 150 2.98 2.99 -3.61
CA LEU A 150 2.26 1.72 -3.50
C LEU A 150 2.59 0.96 -2.20
N ASN A 151 3.86 0.97 -1.80
CA ASN A 151 4.35 0.22 -0.64
C ASN A 151 3.97 0.91 0.66
N ASP A 152 4.04 2.24 0.68
CA ASP A 152 3.64 3.02 1.84
C ASP A 152 2.13 2.95 2.06
N GLN A 153 1.33 2.92 0.96
CA GLN A 153 -0.10 2.65 1.04
C GLN A 153 -0.40 1.22 1.50
N ALA A 154 0.37 0.22 1.04
CA ALA A 154 0.27 -1.16 1.52
C ALA A 154 0.57 -1.26 3.03
N THR A 155 1.61 -0.58 3.49
CA THR A 155 1.98 -0.53 4.91
C THR A 155 0.89 0.13 5.73
N ALA A 156 0.37 1.29 5.29
CA ALA A 156 -0.75 1.94 5.95
C ALA A 156 -1.98 1.04 6.03
N LEU A 157 -2.33 0.37 4.93
CA LEU A 157 -3.44 -0.58 4.89
C LEU A 157 -3.24 -1.74 5.88
N ASP A 158 -2.04 -2.31 5.96
CA ASP A 158 -1.73 -3.37 6.93
C ASP A 158 -1.92 -2.89 8.38
N ARG A 159 -1.40 -1.70 8.72
CA ARG A 159 -1.51 -1.17 10.09
C ARG A 159 -2.95 -0.89 10.49
N TYR A 160 -3.77 -0.37 9.57
CA TYR A 160 -5.20 -0.17 9.82
C TYR A 160 -5.98 -1.50 9.89
N THR A 161 -5.60 -2.50 9.08
CA THR A 161 -6.21 -3.84 9.13
C THR A 161 -5.99 -4.47 10.51
N LYS A 162 -4.76 -4.40 11.02
CA LYS A 162 -4.42 -4.90 12.37
C LYS A 162 -5.13 -4.14 13.48
N LEU A 163 -5.24 -2.81 13.39
CA LEU A 163 -6.01 -2.02 14.36
C LEU A 163 -7.48 -2.48 14.40
N TYR A 164 -8.11 -2.64 13.24
CA TYR A 164 -9.49 -3.09 13.14
C TYR A 164 -9.65 -4.50 13.74
N GLN A 165 -8.74 -5.44 13.43
CA GLN A 165 -8.71 -6.77 14.04
C GLN A 165 -8.63 -6.72 15.56
N SER A 166 -7.73 -5.91 16.13
CA SER A 166 -7.64 -5.74 17.58
C SER A 166 -8.94 -5.22 18.20
N LEU A 167 -9.66 -4.32 17.53
CA LEU A 167 -10.95 -3.83 17.98
C LEU A 167 -12.06 -4.89 17.85
N SER A 168 -12.10 -5.63 16.75
CA SER A 168 -13.02 -6.76 16.55
C SER A 168 -12.80 -7.85 17.61
N ASP A 169 -11.56 -8.14 17.98
CA ASP A 169 -11.23 -9.09 19.05
C ASP A 169 -11.71 -8.61 20.43
N ILE A 170 -11.63 -7.30 20.70
CA ILE A 170 -12.20 -6.71 21.92
C ILE A 170 -13.73 -6.82 21.91
N LEU A 171 -14.38 -6.56 20.77
CA LEU A 171 -15.82 -6.72 20.59
C LEU A 171 -16.27 -8.17 20.78
N ALA A 172 -15.51 -9.15 20.30
CA ALA A 172 -15.80 -10.55 20.53
C ALA A 172 -15.80 -10.90 22.04
N LYS A 173 -14.88 -10.30 22.81
CA LYS A 173 -14.82 -10.45 24.27
C LYS A 173 -15.96 -9.75 25.00
N LEU A 174 -16.54 -8.67 24.43
CA LEU A 174 -17.68 -7.97 25.02
C LEU A 174 -18.86 -8.90 25.32
N GLY A 175 -19.09 -9.93 24.49
CA GLY A 175 -20.13 -10.93 24.73
C GLY A 175 -19.94 -11.69 26.05
N THR A 176 -18.71 -11.78 26.58
CA THR A 176 -18.40 -12.39 27.88
C THR A 176 -18.52 -11.41 29.05
N TRP A 177 -18.57 -10.11 28.77
CA TRP A 177 -18.68 -9.03 29.75
C TRP A 177 -20.11 -8.54 29.94
N VAL A 178 -21.06 -9.08 29.19
CA VAL A 178 -22.48 -8.73 29.25
C VAL A 178 -23.27 -9.97 29.65
N ARG A 179 -24.13 -9.84 30.66
CA ARG A 179 -25.05 -10.90 31.09
C ARG A 179 -26.41 -10.32 31.47
N ALA A 180 -27.47 -11.06 31.21
CA ALA A 180 -28.81 -10.68 31.67
C ALA A 180 -28.87 -10.66 33.21
N ASP A 181 -29.58 -9.69 33.79
CA ASP A 181 -29.88 -9.63 35.22
C ASP A 181 -31.36 -9.97 35.46
N ASP A 182 -32.26 -9.23 34.79
CA ASP A 182 -33.71 -9.41 34.83
C ASP A 182 -34.35 -8.89 33.52
N ASP A 183 -35.68 -8.82 33.44
CA ASP A 183 -36.43 -8.43 32.23
C ASP A 183 -36.13 -7.00 31.71
N ASN A 184 -35.62 -6.10 32.57
CA ASN A 184 -35.39 -4.69 32.22
C ASN A 184 -33.92 -4.28 32.36
N TYR A 185 -33.08 -5.12 32.97
CA TYR A 185 -31.71 -4.79 33.32
C TYR A 185 -30.72 -5.87 32.90
N MET A 186 -29.49 -5.43 32.65
CA MET A 186 -28.35 -6.29 32.41
C MET A 186 -27.17 -5.89 33.28
N ARG A 187 -26.25 -6.83 33.45
CA ARG A 187 -24.96 -6.61 34.09
C ARG A 187 -23.88 -6.51 33.03
N VAL A 188 -23.11 -5.43 33.09
CA VAL A 188 -22.02 -5.17 32.14
C VAL A 188 -20.73 -4.89 32.89
N ASP A 189 -19.64 -5.51 32.45
CA ASP A 189 -18.29 -5.22 32.95
C ASP A 189 -17.62 -4.14 32.11
N PHE A 190 -18.02 -2.89 32.35
CA PHE A 190 -17.42 -1.72 31.71
C PHE A 190 -15.96 -1.53 32.12
N GLY A 191 -15.56 -1.99 33.30
CA GLY A 191 -14.17 -1.96 33.75
C GLY A 191 -13.27 -2.84 32.87
N SER A 192 -13.66 -4.08 32.59
CA SER A 192 -12.91 -4.98 31.70
C SER A 192 -12.82 -4.43 30.27
N LEU A 193 -13.91 -3.87 29.72
CA LEU A 193 -13.89 -3.21 28.41
C LEU A 193 -12.96 -2.00 28.39
N LYS A 194 -13.03 -1.15 29.43
CA LYS A 194 -12.16 0.01 29.59
C LYS A 194 -10.69 -0.40 29.61
N SER A 195 -10.36 -1.42 30.41
CA SER A 195 -9.00 -1.93 30.49
C SER A 195 -8.51 -2.47 29.14
N ALA A 196 -9.33 -3.20 28.40
CA ALA A 196 -8.96 -3.71 27.08
C ALA A 196 -8.66 -2.58 26.07
N LEU A 197 -9.54 -1.57 26.00
CA LEU A 197 -9.34 -0.42 25.11
C LEU A 197 -8.15 0.46 25.54
N GLN A 198 -7.97 0.67 26.85
CA GLN A 198 -6.82 1.40 27.38
C GLN A 198 -5.50 0.66 27.12
N ASN A 199 -5.49 -0.67 27.23
CA ASN A 199 -4.32 -1.47 26.87
C ASN A 199 -3.98 -1.29 25.39
N LEU A 200 -4.97 -1.39 24.50
CA LEU A 200 -4.77 -1.10 23.08
C LEU A 200 -4.22 0.31 22.86
N LEU A 201 -4.80 1.34 23.50
CA LEU A 201 -4.29 2.71 23.38
C LEU A 201 -2.85 2.85 23.89
N ASN A 202 -2.51 2.18 24.99
CA ASN A 202 -1.17 2.21 25.58
C ASN A 202 -0.12 1.54 24.68
N GLU A 203 -0.48 0.46 23.99
CA GLU A 203 0.38 -0.18 22.99
C GLU A 203 0.75 0.81 21.87
N TYR A 204 -0.19 1.63 21.42
CA TYR A 204 0.08 2.65 20.38
C TYR A 204 0.75 3.91 20.91
N ARG A 205 0.76 4.17 22.23
CA ARG A 205 1.57 5.25 22.83
C ARG A 205 3.06 4.95 22.79
N ASN A 206 3.42 3.68 22.92
CA ASN A 206 4.79 3.19 22.79
C ASN A 206 4.83 2.13 21.68
N PRO A 207 4.63 2.55 20.42
CA PRO A 207 4.38 1.61 19.34
C PRO A 207 5.61 0.74 19.08
N THR A 208 5.38 -0.49 18.66
CA THR A 208 6.39 -1.33 18.04
C THR A 208 6.51 -1.02 16.54
N GLN A 209 7.56 -1.51 15.88
CA GLN A 209 7.72 -1.31 14.43
C GLN A 209 6.53 -1.85 13.61
N ASP A 210 5.84 -2.86 14.13
CA ASP A 210 4.65 -3.45 13.49
C ASP A 210 3.37 -2.62 13.64
N GLN A 211 3.40 -1.55 14.43
CA GLN A 211 2.31 -0.57 14.57
C GLN A 211 2.61 0.74 13.85
N VAL A 212 3.88 0.98 13.50
CA VAL A 212 4.32 2.17 12.77
C VAL A 212 4.06 2.00 11.27
N ILE A 213 3.40 3.00 10.68
CA ILE A 213 3.20 3.15 9.22
C ILE A 213 4.48 3.67 8.57
N ALA A 214 5.12 4.67 9.18
CA ALA A 214 6.36 5.26 8.68
C ALA A 214 7.26 5.82 9.79
N GLY A 215 8.57 5.76 9.57
CA GLY A 215 9.58 6.07 10.58
C GLY A 215 9.88 4.87 11.48
N ALA A 216 10.37 5.18 12.69
CA ALA A 216 10.73 4.20 13.70
C ALA A 216 10.20 4.64 15.07
N PRO A 217 9.87 3.70 15.98
CA PRO A 217 9.39 4.02 17.32
C PRO A 217 10.48 4.57 18.25
N SER A 218 11.75 4.41 17.88
CA SER A 218 12.89 5.12 18.48
C SER A 218 13.91 5.46 17.40
N GLY A 219 14.56 6.62 17.54
CA GLY A 219 15.41 7.18 16.49
C GLY A 219 14.61 7.50 15.23
N GLY A 220 13.35 7.93 15.40
CA GLY A 220 12.40 8.18 14.34
C GLY A 220 12.74 9.40 13.46
N ILE A 221 11.75 9.86 12.73
CA ILE A 221 11.87 10.97 11.78
C ILE A 221 11.54 12.30 12.46
N THR A 222 11.76 13.41 11.74
CA THR A 222 11.33 14.73 12.22
C THR A 222 9.81 14.90 12.13
N GLU A 223 9.25 15.81 12.92
CA GLU A 223 7.81 16.13 12.87
C GLU A 223 7.37 16.58 11.47
N LYS A 224 8.21 17.36 10.79
CA LYS A 224 7.94 17.86 9.43
C LYS A 224 7.85 16.71 8.44
N GLU A 225 8.76 15.74 8.52
CA GLU A 225 8.74 14.56 7.67
C GLU A 225 7.52 13.68 7.96
N ALA A 226 7.20 13.46 9.24
CA ALA A 226 6.02 12.69 9.62
C ALA A 226 4.73 13.31 9.08
N LYS A 227 4.57 14.63 9.21
CA LYS A 227 3.42 15.38 8.64
C LYS A 227 3.37 15.29 7.11
N ALA A 228 4.51 15.42 6.43
CA ALA A 228 4.58 15.27 4.98
C ALA A 228 4.17 13.86 4.51
N ILE A 229 4.54 12.82 5.27
CA ILE A 229 4.11 11.44 4.99
C ILE A 229 2.60 11.30 5.22
N CYS A 230 2.06 11.87 6.30
CA CYS A 230 0.61 11.89 6.52
C CYS A 230 -0.13 12.52 5.33
N ASP A 231 0.32 13.68 4.85
CA ASP A 231 -0.30 14.38 3.72
C ASP A 231 -0.23 13.59 2.40
N ARG A 232 0.89 12.91 2.17
CA ARG A 232 1.10 12.04 1.01
C ARG A 232 0.18 10.83 1.05
N LEU A 233 0.05 10.20 2.23
CA LEU A 233 -0.83 9.05 2.46
C LEU A 233 -2.30 9.44 2.67
N LYS A 234 -2.62 10.74 2.69
CA LYS A 234 -3.95 11.29 2.98
C LYS A 234 -4.47 10.84 4.35
N LEU A 235 -3.57 10.78 5.32
CA LEU A 235 -3.83 10.59 6.74
C LEU A 235 -4.01 11.97 7.39
N ASP A 236 -4.72 12.05 8.51
CA ASP A 236 -4.81 13.29 9.29
C ASP A 236 -3.50 13.49 10.07
N PRO A 237 -2.71 14.53 9.77
CA PRO A 237 -1.45 14.77 10.49
C PRO A 237 -1.66 15.09 11.96
N GLY A 238 -2.84 15.57 12.38
CA GLY A 238 -3.17 15.82 13.78
C GLY A 238 -3.43 14.57 14.60
N GLN A 239 -3.82 13.46 13.95
CA GLN A 239 -4.16 12.19 14.62
C GLN A 239 -3.12 11.09 14.39
N CYS A 240 -2.45 11.11 13.23
CA CYS A 240 -1.54 10.03 12.82
C CYS A 240 -0.06 10.36 13.08
N CYS A 241 0.30 11.63 13.26
CA CYS A 241 1.66 12.03 13.61
C CYS A 241 1.90 11.82 15.10
N HIS A 242 2.67 10.79 15.45
CA HIS A 242 2.94 10.41 16.83
C HIS A 242 4.32 10.89 17.26
N ARG A 243 4.41 11.41 18.48
CA ARG A 243 5.68 11.78 19.10
C ARG A 243 6.16 10.64 19.99
N ASN A 244 7.32 10.10 19.65
CA ASN A 244 7.98 9.03 20.40
C ASN A 244 8.52 9.55 21.76
N THR A 245 8.82 8.62 22.66
CA THR A 245 9.35 8.92 24.00
C THR A 245 10.70 9.63 23.97
N ASP A 246 11.51 9.39 22.94
CA ASP A 246 12.81 10.04 22.74
C ASP A 246 12.70 11.43 22.07
N GLY A 247 11.48 11.90 21.80
CA GLY A 247 11.22 13.20 21.19
C GLY A 247 11.26 13.20 19.65
N THR A 248 11.61 12.07 19.02
CA THR A 248 11.45 11.87 17.57
C THR A 248 9.98 11.60 17.21
N TYR A 249 9.68 11.48 15.92
CA TYR A 249 8.32 11.25 15.44
C TYR A 249 8.22 9.99 14.59
N CYS A 250 7.02 9.41 14.58
CA CYS A 250 6.62 8.36 13.64
C CYS A 250 5.17 8.57 13.21
N VAL A 251 4.71 7.80 12.22
CA VAL A 251 3.33 7.80 11.77
C VAL A 251 2.66 6.51 12.19
N ILE A 252 1.51 6.58 12.85
CA ILE A 252 0.70 5.43 13.31
C ILE A 252 -0.75 5.58 12.82
N PRO A 253 -1.58 4.52 12.88
CA PRO A 253 -3.02 4.64 12.68
C PRO A 253 -3.69 5.63 13.64
N ASP A 254 -4.75 6.28 13.17
CA ASP A 254 -5.59 7.18 13.96
C ASP A 254 -6.26 6.44 15.14
N MET A 255 -5.91 6.84 16.36
CA MET A 255 -6.45 6.28 17.61
C MET A 255 -7.63 7.05 18.19
N SER A 256 -8.06 8.16 17.56
CA SER A 256 -9.09 9.06 18.09
C SER A 256 -10.45 8.39 18.34
N GLN A 257 -10.79 7.37 17.53
CA GLN A 257 -12.04 6.63 17.73
C GLN A 257 -11.95 5.71 18.94
N VAL A 258 -10.78 5.13 19.21
CA VAL A 258 -10.53 4.32 20.41
C VAL A 258 -10.59 5.20 21.66
N GLU A 259 -10.04 6.41 21.60
CA GLU A 259 -10.15 7.40 22.69
C GLU A 259 -11.62 7.76 22.97
N LYS A 260 -12.40 8.06 21.93
CA LYS A 260 -13.84 8.32 22.06
C LYS A 260 -14.63 7.13 22.59
N MET A 261 -14.27 5.90 22.20
CA MET A 261 -14.87 4.68 22.76
C MET A 261 -14.64 4.61 24.27
N ILE A 262 -13.43 4.95 24.75
CA ILE A 262 -13.09 4.96 26.19
C ILE A 262 -13.85 6.08 26.90
N GLU A 263 -13.89 7.29 26.33
CA GLU A 263 -14.59 8.45 26.90
C GLU A 263 -16.09 8.24 27.02
N ALA A 264 -16.69 7.52 26.06
CA ALA A 264 -18.12 7.22 26.03
C ALA A 264 -18.52 6.08 26.98
N LEU A 265 -17.57 5.41 27.66
CA LEU A 265 -17.91 4.36 28.61
C LEU A 265 -18.66 4.95 29.81
N PRO A 266 -19.77 4.32 30.24
CA PRO A 266 -20.43 4.69 31.49
C PRO A 266 -19.45 4.63 32.67
N SER A 267 -19.64 5.49 33.67
CA SER A 267 -18.81 5.54 34.88
C SER A 267 -18.91 4.29 35.78
N GLY A 268 -19.69 3.30 35.36
CA GLY A 268 -19.84 2.01 36.04
C GLY A 268 -18.55 1.21 36.09
N GLY A 269 -18.37 0.46 37.16
CA GLY A 269 -17.22 -0.41 37.35
C GLY A 269 -17.42 -1.79 36.73
N ASN A 270 -16.94 -2.81 37.42
CA ASN A 270 -17.18 -4.19 37.03
C ASN A 270 -18.58 -4.61 37.45
N ASN A 271 -19.29 -5.36 36.59
CA ASN A 271 -20.61 -5.92 36.89
C ASN A 271 -21.69 -4.86 37.24
N GLU A 272 -21.64 -3.73 36.55
CA GLU A 272 -22.58 -2.61 36.69
C GLU A 272 -23.99 -3.03 36.26
N LYS A 273 -25.01 -2.69 37.05
CA LYS A 273 -26.42 -2.89 36.67
C LYS A 273 -26.89 -1.70 35.83
N ILE A 274 -27.24 -1.95 34.58
CA ILE A 274 -27.71 -0.92 33.64
C ILE A 274 -29.02 -1.37 33.00
N SER A 275 -29.93 -0.44 32.72
CA SER A 275 -31.15 -0.76 31.99
C SER A 275 -30.83 -1.19 30.55
N ILE A 276 -31.66 -2.06 29.97
CA ILE A 276 -31.49 -2.50 28.58
C ILE A 276 -31.50 -1.30 27.62
N ALA A 277 -32.36 -0.31 27.87
CA ALA A 277 -32.42 0.91 27.08
C ALA A 277 -31.10 1.71 27.13
N SER A 278 -30.53 1.92 28.32
CA SER A 278 -29.27 2.65 28.47
C SER A 278 -28.08 1.89 27.86
N TYR A 279 -28.05 0.56 27.99
CA TYR A 279 -27.04 -0.26 27.32
C TYR A 279 -27.15 -0.14 25.79
N ASN A 280 -28.35 -0.27 25.22
CA ASN A 280 -28.55 -0.18 23.78
C ASN A 280 -28.16 1.20 23.23
N ALA A 281 -28.47 2.28 23.97
CA ALA A 281 -28.06 3.63 23.61
C ALA A 281 -26.53 3.79 23.60
N TRP A 282 -25.85 3.30 24.65
CA TRP A 282 -24.40 3.27 24.69
C TRP A 282 -23.80 2.42 23.57
N LYS A 283 -24.31 1.20 23.35
CA LYS A 283 -23.82 0.26 22.35
C LYS A 283 -23.95 0.83 20.94
N ALA A 284 -25.04 1.52 20.63
CA ALA A 284 -25.20 2.24 19.36
C ALA A 284 -24.13 3.33 19.18
N GLY A 285 -23.80 4.07 20.23
CA GLY A 285 -22.68 5.02 20.23
C GLY A 285 -21.34 4.35 19.99
N PHE A 286 -21.07 3.24 20.69
CA PHE A 286 -19.86 2.42 20.52
C PHE A 286 -19.73 1.90 19.07
N ASP A 287 -20.79 1.32 18.53
CA ASP A 287 -20.82 0.77 17.17
C ASP A 287 -20.62 1.86 16.12
N SER A 288 -21.10 3.08 16.38
CA SER A 288 -20.83 4.23 15.49
C SER A 288 -19.34 4.58 15.43
N GLN A 289 -18.58 4.39 16.52
CA GLN A 289 -17.13 4.62 16.49
C GLN A 289 -16.42 3.48 15.75
N MET A 290 -16.88 2.23 15.92
CA MET A 290 -16.33 1.09 15.19
C MET A 290 -16.55 1.22 13.69
N SER A 291 -17.75 1.61 13.27
CA SER A 291 -18.08 1.91 11.87
C SER A 291 -17.17 2.99 11.27
N ARG A 292 -16.75 4.00 12.04
CA ARG A 292 -15.80 5.02 11.55
C ARG A 292 -14.40 4.46 11.33
N VAL A 293 -13.95 3.52 12.15
CA VAL A 293 -12.68 2.80 11.94
C VAL A 293 -12.78 1.91 10.71
N GLU A 294 -13.91 1.25 10.53
CA GLU A 294 -14.22 0.45 9.35
C GLU A 294 -14.18 1.27 8.06
N ASP A 295 -14.87 2.41 8.04
CA ASP A 295 -14.89 3.34 6.90
C ASP A 295 -13.47 3.84 6.56
N ALA A 296 -12.66 4.11 7.59
CA ALA A 296 -11.27 4.48 7.41
C ALA A 296 -10.49 3.34 6.74
N LEU A 297 -10.62 2.10 7.22
CA LEU A 297 -9.99 0.92 6.63
C LEU A 297 -10.42 0.70 5.17
N GLN A 298 -11.72 0.74 4.87
CA GLN A 298 -12.23 0.64 3.49
C GLN A 298 -11.68 1.74 2.58
N THR A 299 -11.61 2.98 3.09
CA THR A 299 -11.01 4.10 2.35
C THR A 299 -9.54 3.85 2.04
N ARG A 300 -8.77 3.28 2.98
CA ARG A 300 -7.37 2.88 2.72
C ARG A 300 -7.29 1.75 1.70
N GLY A 301 -8.17 0.75 1.77
CA GLY A 301 -8.27 -0.31 0.77
C GLY A 301 -8.48 0.24 -0.64
N GLN A 302 -9.41 1.19 -0.81
CA GLN A 302 -9.64 1.85 -2.10
C GLN A 302 -8.43 2.64 -2.59
N ARG A 303 -7.76 3.40 -1.69
CA ARG A 303 -6.55 4.15 -2.04
C ARG A 303 -5.42 3.23 -2.49
N TYR A 304 -5.22 2.12 -1.79
CA TYR A 304 -4.29 1.07 -2.18
C TYR A 304 -4.63 0.53 -3.58
N SER A 305 -5.87 0.11 -3.83
CA SER A 305 -6.29 -0.41 -5.14
C SER A 305 -6.09 0.60 -6.28
N ASN A 306 -6.30 1.90 -6.01
CA ASN A 306 -6.03 2.96 -6.97
C ASN A 306 -4.52 3.08 -7.27
N CYS A 307 -3.66 3.05 -6.24
CA CYS A 307 -2.20 3.09 -6.43
C CYS A 307 -1.71 1.85 -7.17
N TYR A 308 -2.21 0.67 -6.81
CA TYR A 308 -1.89 -0.56 -7.53
C TYR A 308 -2.28 -0.46 -9.00
N SER A 309 -3.46 0.06 -9.33
CA SER A 309 -3.89 0.21 -10.73
C SER A 309 -2.97 1.14 -11.53
N ARG A 310 -2.46 2.21 -10.91
CA ARG A 310 -1.45 3.09 -11.54
C ARG A 310 -0.12 2.36 -11.74
N PHE A 311 0.36 1.64 -10.73
CA PHE A 311 1.56 0.81 -10.84
C PHE A 311 1.41 -0.28 -11.91
N GLU A 312 0.27 -0.95 -12.00
CA GLU A 312 -0.01 -1.98 -13.00
C GLU A 312 0.01 -1.41 -14.42
N ASN A 313 -0.61 -0.23 -14.63
CA ASN A 313 -0.58 0.48 -15.91
C ASN A 313 0.84 0.92 -16.30
N PHE A 314 1.63 1.38 -15.31
CA PHE A 314 3.04 1.67 -15.49
C PHE A 314 3.83 0.43 -15.92
N TYR A 315 3.70 -0.68 -15.19
CA TYR A 315 4.34 -1.95 -15.52
C TYR A 315 3.99 -2.44 -16.93
N LYS A 316 2.71 -2.35 -17.33
CA LYS A 316 2.25 -2.75 -18.67
C LYS A 316 2.90 -1.91 -19.76
N THR A 317 2.97 -0.59 -19.56
CA THR A 317 3.64 0.33 -20.47
C THR A 317 5.12 -0.02 -20.63
N VAL A 318 5.83 -0.21 -19.51
CA VAL A 318 7.24 -0.62 -19.50
C VAL A 318 7.44 -1.96 -20.22
N SER A 319 6.59 -2.95 -19.95
CA SER A 319 6.70 -4.27 -20.59
C SER A 319 6.55 -4.16 -22.11
N ALA A 320 5.59 -3.37 -22.58
CA ALA A 320 5.40 -3.13 -24.02
C ALA A 320 6.60 -2.43 -24.68
N ILE A 321 7.25 -1.49 -23.98
CA ILE A 321 8.49 -0.84 -24.45
C ILE A 321 9.61 -1.88 -24.58
N ILE A 322 9.80 -2.73 -23.57
CA ILE A 322 10.84 -3.77 -23.57
C ILE A 322 10.62 -4.78 -24.69
N ASP A 323 9.38 -5.23 -24.90
CA ASP A 323 9.04 -6.14 -26.00
C ASP A 323 9.34 -5.51 -27.36
N SER A 324 9.01 -4.23 -27.54
CA SER A 324 9.35 -3.48 -28.76
C SER A 324 10.86 -3.43 -28.98
N MET A 325 11.64 -3.12 -27.93
CA MET A 325 13.11 -3.10 -27.99
C MET A 325 13.71 -4.46 -28.33
N ALA A 326 13.19 -5.54 -27.74
CA ALA A 326 13.63 -6.90 -28.06
C ALA A 326 13.33 -7.28 -29.51
N ASN A 327 12.17 -6.87 -30.04
CA ASN A 327 11.80 -7.09 -31.44
C ASN A 327 12.72 -6.30 -32.39
N MET A 328 13.00 -5.03 -32.11
CA MET A 328 13.93 -4.21 -32.89
C MET A 328 15.35 -4.79 -32.89
N ALA A 329 15.85 -5.22 -31.73
CA ALA A 329 17.16 -5.86 -31.62
C ALA A 329 17.26 -7.12 -32.50
N ARG A 330 16.23 -7.98 -32.50
CA ARG A 330 16.19 -9.17 -33.36
C ARG A 330 16.18 -8.81 -34.84
N GLN A 331 15.46 -7.76 -35.24
CA GLN A 331 15.42 -7.31 -36.64
C GLN A 331 16.77 -6.78 -37.11
N CYS A 332 17.49 -6.04 -36.27
CA CYS A 332 18.84 -5.55 -36.60
C CYS A 332 19.88 -6.66 -36.74
N LEU A 333 19.70 -7.80 -36.06
CA LEU A 333 20.60 -8.96 -36.11
C LEU A 333 20.29 -9.93 -37.28
N GLN A 334 19.17 -9.75 -37.98
CA GLN A 334 18.79 -10.55 -39.15
C GLN A 334 19.32 -10.00 -40.48
N PHE A 335 20.03 -8.86 -40.45
CA PHE A 335 20.79 -8.28 -41.57
C PHE A 335 22.30 -8.45 -41.34
#